data_AF-A0AAD7ZME9-F1
#
_entry.id   AF-A0AAD7ZME9-F1
#
_cell.length_a   1.000
_cell.length_b   1.000
_cell.length_c   1.000
_cell.angle_alpha   90.00
_cell.angle_beta   90.00
_cell.angle_gamma   90.00
#
_symmetry.space_group_name_H-M   'P 1'
#
loop_
_entity.id
_entity.type
_entity.pdbx_description
1 polymer ?
#
loop_
_entity_poly.entity_id
_entity_poly.type
_entity_poly.pdbx_seq_one_letter_code
_entity_poly.pdbx_strand_id
1 'polypeptide(L)' 'MPKLTKDLDRIIFCRGPEIPGGLVFEDNLKLVMLITEIRMREDYNLKDIFVVDMKKFTFSDCQKVSLPLLKKFQVSIL' A
#
# COMPACT_ATOMS: atom_id res chain seq x y z
N MET A 1 3.81 14.01 13.34
CA MET A 1 2.66 13.71 12.46
C MET A 1 3.08 13.89 11.00
N PRO A 2 2.57 13.06 10.07
CA PRO A 2 2.82 13.27 8.64
C PRO A 2 2.29 14.66 8.21
N LYS A 3 2.96 15.27 7.23
CA LYS A 3 2.53 16.56 6.67
C LYS A 3 1.34 16.30 5.73
N LEU A 4 0.21 16.94 6.02
CA LEU A 4 -1.01 16.81 5.22
C LEU A 4 -1.01 17.79 4.05
N THR A 5 -1.85 17.51 3.04
CA THR A 5 -2.16 18.48 1.98
C THR A 5 -2.99 19.63 2.54
N LYS A 6 -3.26 20.63 1.69
CA LYS A 6 -4.20 21.73 2.03
C LYS A 6 -5.61 21.22 2.32
N ASP A 7 -5.99 20.10 1.71
CA ASP A 7 -7.28 19.45 1.88
C ASP A 7 -7.30 18.44 3.04
N LEU A 8 -6.24 18.45 3.86
CA LEU A 8 -6.00 17.53 4.96
C LEU A 8 -5.79 16.07 4.53
N ASP A 9 -5.65 15.79 3.24
CA ASP A 9 -5.32 14.45 2.74
C ASP A 9 -3.92 14.03 3.22
N ARG A 10 -3.78 12.74 3.55
CA ARG A 10 -2.47 12.16 3.86
C ARG A 10 -1.84 11.65 2.58
N ILE A 11 -0.55 11.95 2.39
CA ILE A 11 0.24 11.37 1.30
C ILE A 11 1.11 10.23 1.86
N ILE A 12 1.01 9.06 1.24
CA ILE A 12 1.78 7.86 1.58
C ILE A 12 2.67 7.51 0.40
N PHE A 13 3.98 7.44 0.65
CA PHE A 13 4.93 7.00 -0.37
C PHE A 13 5.19 5.51 -0.23
N CYS A 14 4.93 4.77 -1.29
CA CYS A 14 5.22 3.35 -1.38
C CYS A 14 6.35 3.15 -2.38
N ARG A 15 7.46 2.59 -1.92
CA ARG A 15 8.59 2.21 -2.76
C ARG A 15 8.77 0.70 -2.65
N GLY A 16 8.91 0.02 -3.79
CA GLY A 16 9.18 -1.41 -3.81
C GLY A 16 10.45 -1.75 -3.02
N PRO A 17 10.53 -2.94 -2.40
CA PRO A 17 11.68 -3.33 -1.60
C PRO A 17 12.96 -3.34 -2.45
N GLU A 18 14.06 -2.79 -1.91
CA GLU A 18 15.38 -2.80 -2.56
C GLU A 18 16.14 -4.12 -2.34
N ILE A 19 15.56 -5.06 -1.57
CA ILE A 19 16.22 -6.29 -1.14
C ILE A 19 16.01 -7.40 -2.18
N PRO A 20 17.08 -8.06 -2.67
CA PRO A 20 16.97 -9.25 -3.51
C PRO A 20 16.28 -10.38 -2.73
N GLY A 21 15.22 -10.96 -3.32
CA GLY A 21 14.34 -11.92 -2.61
C GLY A 21 13.28 -11.24 -1.73
N GLY A 22 13.04 -9.95 -1.97
CA GLY A 22 12.25 -9.03 -1.14
C GLY A 22 10.86 -9.49 -0.71
N LEU A 23 10.37 -8.77 0.30
CA LEU A 23 9.10 -8.97 1.00
C LEU A 23 8.00 -9.50 0.06
N VAL A 24 7.44 -10.66 0.40
CA VAL A 24 6.36 -11.30 -0.37
C VAL A 24 5.25 -10.26 -0.55
N PHE A 25 4.75 -10.10 -1.78
CA PHE A 25 3.70 -9.11 -2.07
C PHE A 25 2.52 -9.23 -1.10
N GLU A 26 2.18 -10.46 -0.72
CA GLU A 26 1.18 -10.76 0.31
C GLU A 26 1.50 -10.17 1.69
N ASP A 27 2.75 -10.18 2.14
CA ASP A 27 3.14 -9.60 3.43
C ASP A 27 3.07 -8.08 3.40
N ASN A 28 3.40 -7.46 2.26
CA ASN A 28 3.17 -6.03 2.06
C ASN A 28 1.67 -5.71 2.12
N LEU A 29 0.83 -6.55 1.50
CA LEU A 29 -0.61 -6.37 1.57
C LEU A 29 -1.15 -6.48 3.01
N LYS A 30 -0.68 -7.48 3.78
CA LYS A 30 -1.04 -7.63 5.20
C LYS A 30 -0.64 -6.40 6.01
N LEU A 31 0.57 -5.88 5.79
CA LEU A 31 1.03 -4.66 6.44
C LEU A 31 0.14 -3.45 6.11
N VAL A 32 -0.21 -3.26 4.84
CA VAL A 32 -1.13 -2.19 4.42
C VAL A 32 -2.49 -2.33 5.09
N MET A 33 -3.06 -3.54 5.14
CA MET A 33 -4.35 -3.78 5.81
C MET A 33 -4.30 -3.46 7.31
N LEU A 34 -3.25 -3.87 8.02
CA LEU A 34 -3.07 -3.56 9.45
C LEU A 34 -2.98 -2.05 9.69
N ILE A 35 -2.22 -1.34 8.85
CA ILE A 35 -2.09 0.12 8.94
C ILE A 35 -3.45 0.80 8.68
N THR A 36 -4.19 0.36 7.67
CA THR A 36 -5.53 0.88 7.37
C THR A 36 -6.50 0.62 8.52
N GLU A 37 -6.47 -0.56 9.15
CA GLU A 37 -7.34 -0.89 10.28
C GLU A 37 -7.09 0.02 11.49
N ILE A 38 -5.83 0.24 11.86
CA ILE A 38 -5.47 1.16 12.95
C ILE A 38 -5.97 2.57 12.64
N ARG A 39 -5.77 3.04 11.41
CA ARG A 39 -6.21 4.38 10.99
C ARG A 39 -7.72 4.54 11.00
N MET A 40 -8.46 3.56 10.52
CA MET A 40 -9.93 3.61 10.55
C MET A 40 -10.49 3.73 11.97
N ARG A 41 -9.73 3.30 13.00
CA ARG A 41 -10.13 3.38 14.41
C ARG A 41 -9.63 4.63 15.11
N GLU A 42 -8.40 5.05 14.83
CA GLU A 42 -7.70 6.08 15.61
C GLU A 42 -7.61 7.44 14.90
N ASP A 43 -7.90 7.48 13.60
CA ASP A 43 -7.72 8.64 12.74
C ASP A 43 -9.05 9.16 12.20
N TYR A 44 -9.27 10.46 12.29
CA TYR A 44 -10.45 11.14 11.76
C TYR A 44 -10.32 11.47 10.27
N ASN A 45 -9.13 11.27 9.69
CA ASN A 45 -8.89 11.58 8.28
C ASN A 45 -9.41 10.46 7.37
N LEU A 46 -10.34 10.82 6.47
CA LEU A 46 -11.05 9.85 5.63
C LEU A 46 -10.30 9.49 4.33
N LYS A 47 -9.21 10.19 4.01
CA LYS A 47 -8.58 10.07 2.68
C LYS A 47 -7.05 9.98 2.72
N ASP A 48 -6.57 8.87 2.18
CA ASP A 48 -5.17 8.56 1.94
C ASP A 48 -4.87 8.60 0.43
N ILE A 49 -3.80 9.31 0.04
CA ILE A 49 -3.26 9.36 -1.33
C ILE A 49 -1.98 8.52 -1.37
N PHE A 50 -2.01 7.43 -2.12
CA PHE A 50 -0.84 6.57 -2.31
C PHE A 50 -0.05 7.00 -3.53
N VAL A 51 1.24 7.29 -3.33
CA VAL A 51 2.22 7.58 -4.38
C VAL A 51 3.17 6.39 -4.47
N VAL A 52 3.04 5.61 -5.54
CA VAL A 52 3.84 4.39 -5.74
C VAL A 52 4.98 4.68 -6.74
N ASP A 53 6.23 4.53 -6.30
CA ASP A 53 7.40 4.61 -7.18
C ASP A 53 7.59 3.29 -7.93
N MET A 54 7.22 3.30 -9.21
CA MET A 54 7.30 2.14 -10.10
C MET A 54 8.65 2.01 -10.83
N LYS A 55 9.63 2.91 -10.63
CA LYS A 55 10.89 2.91 -11.41
C LYS A 55 11.68 1.62 -11.34
N LYS A 56 11.59 0.89 -10.22
CA LYS A 56 12.30 -0.38 -10.00
C LYS A 56 11.39 -1.60 -10.19
N PHE A 57 10.15 -1.41 -10.63
CA PHE A 57 9.20 -2.50 -10.78
C PHE A 57 9.53 -3.32 -12.03
N THR A 58 9.77 -4.62 -11.86
CA THR A 58 10.13 -5.50 -12.97
C THR A 58 8.97 -6.41 -13.36
N PHE A 59 9.04 -7.00 -14.56
CA PHE A 59 8.07 -8.01 -14.99
C PHE A 59 8.05 -9.25 -14.08
N SER A 60 9.19 -9.60 -13.47
CA SER A 60 9.27 -10.67 -12.48
C SER A 60 8.45 -10.35 -11.23
N ASP A 61 8.33 -9.08 -10.87
CA ASP A 61 7.49 -8.66 -9.74
C ASP A 61 6.00 -8.71 -10.11
N CYS A 62 5.64 -8.36 -11.35
CA CYS A 62 4.27 -8.56 -11.85
C CYS A 62 3.82 -10.02 -11.74
N GLN A 63 4.69 -10.97 -12.06
CA GLN A 63 4.37 -12.41 -12.03
C GLN A 63 4.07 -12.94 -10.62
N LYS A 64 4.56 -12.25 -9.57
CA LYS A 64 4.27 -12.60 -8.17
C LYS A 64 2.87 -12.16 -7.75
N VAL A 65 2.20 -11.32 -8.55
CA VAL A 65 0.88 -10.78 -8.28
C VAL A 65 -0.16 -11.57 -9.06
N SER A 66 -0.92 -12.41 -8.37
CA SER A 66 -2.02 -13.17 -8.99
C SER A 66 -3.31 -12.35 -9.00
N LEU A 67 -4.19 -12.61 -9.99
CA LEU A 67 -5.52 -11.97 -10.06
C LEU A 67 -6.37 -12.23 -8.79
N PRO A 68 -6.38 -13.44 -8.19
CA PRO A 68 -7.07 -13.65 -6.92
C PRO A 68 -6.54 -12.77 -5.79
N LEU A 69 -5.23 -12.53 -5.75
CA LEU A 69 -4.60 -11.69 -4.73
C LEU A 69 -5.00 -10.22 -4.91
N LEU A 70 -5.02 -9.71 -6.15
CA LEU A 70 -5.51 -8.38 -6.47
C LEU A 70 -6.99 -8.21 -6.10
N LYS A 71 -7.82 -9.21 -6.40
CA LYS A 71 -9.24 -9.17 -6.06
C LYS A 71 -9.46 -9.14 -4.55
N LYS A 72 -8.69 -9.95 -3.80
CA LYS A 72 -8.74 -9.94 -2.33
C LYS A 72 -8.38 -8.56 -1.78
N PHE A 73 -7.32 -7.94 -2.30
CA PHE A 73 -6.92 -6.60 -1.91
C PHE A 73 -8.00 -5.55 -2.18
N GLN A 74 -8.59 -5.57 -3.38
CA GLN A 74 -9.64 -4.64 -3.76
C GLN A 74 -10.85 -4.71 -2.81
N VAL A 75 -11.28 -5.92 -2.45
CA VAL A 75 -12.45 -6.13 -1.56
C VAL A 75 -12.13 -5.82 -0.09
N SER A 76 -10.87 -5.96 0.33
CA SER A 76 -10.48 -5.68 1.73
C SER A 76 -10.22 -4.21 2.02
N ILE A 77 -10.04 -3.37 0.99
CA ILE A 77 -9.82 -1.92 1.14
C ILE A 77 -11.07 -1.10 0.87
N LEU A 78 -12.00 -1.60 0.05
CA LEU A 78 -13.34 -1.03 -0.13
C LEU A 78 -14.21 -1.31 1.09
#